data_AF-A0A7T6ZAR9-F1
#
_entry.id   AF-A0A7T6ZAR9-F1
#
_cell.length_a   1.000
_cell.length_b   1.000
_cell.length_c   1.000
_cell.angle_alpha   90.00
_cell.angle_beta   90.00
_cell.angle_gamma   90.00
#
_symmetry.space_group_name_H-M   'P 1'
#
loop_
_entity.id
_entity.type
_entity.pdbx_description
1 polymer ?
#
loop_
_entity_poly.entity_id
_entity_poly.type
_entity_poly.pdbx_seq_one_letter_code
_entity_poly.pdbx_strand_id
1 'polypeptide(L)'
;MVDTIAGALFGAVSLVLVVLSIILAIQFLMMKAPLVRPILIMSIRYALVSVFIANLTGIIIIILQDRFIGAEGNFIVLHGIGFHALRTLLLLAWLLEHSNQQQDRQRLLLHAGSIAWLVSILFIAVQTGLGHSMFELSLFSILASICLLFWLLNESRLGCVYVIFIVPDHHTGFFE
;
A
#
# COMPACT_ATOMS: atom_id res chain seq x y z
N MET A 1 -9.91 18.50 -28.93
CA MET A 1 -9.28 17.39 -29.68
C MET A 1 -8.14 16.75 -28.89
N VAL A 2 -7.18 17.53 -28.40
CA VAL A 2 -6.08 17.02 -27.54
C VAL A 2 -6.61 16.35 -26.28
N ASP A 3 -7.57 16.95 -25.58
CA ASP A 3 -8.12 16.41 -24.32
C ASP A 3 -8.80 15.04 -24.52
N THR A 4 -9.52 14.88 -25.63
CA THR A 4 -10.19 13.63 -25.99
C THR A 4 -9.18 12.52 -26.31
N ILE A 5 -8.11 12.84 -27.03
CA ILE A 5 -7.03 11.89 -27.36
C ILE A 5 -6.26 11.50 -26.09
N ALA A 6 -5.94 12.47 -25.23
CA ALA A 6 -5.26 12.24 -23.96
C ALA A 6 -6.10 11.37 -23.01
N GLY A 7 -7.40 11.65 -22.90
CA GLY A 7 -8.34 10.84 -22.13
C GLY A 7 -8.45 9.41 -22.65
N ALA A 8 -8.54 9.23 -23.97
CA ALA A 8 -8.58 7.90 -24.58
C ALA A 8 -7.28 7.10 -24.36
N LEU A 9 -6.12 7.74 -24.50
CA LEU A 9 -4.83 7.12 -24.25
C LEU A 9 -4.68 6.72 -22.77
N PHE A 10 -5.07 7.61 -21.85
CA PHE A 10 -5.04 7.33 -20.42
C PHE A 10 -5.96 6.15 -20.07
N GLY A 11 -7.17 6.11 -20.63
CA GLY A 11 -8.10 4.99 -20.46
C GLY A 11 -7.51 3.67 -20.97
N ALA A 12 -6.90 3.66 -22.15
CA ALA A 12 -6.24 2.47 -22.71
C ALA A 12 -5.09 1.96 -21.84
N VAL A 13 -4.20 2.87 -21.39
CA VAL A 13 -3.09 2.53 -20.48
C VAL A 13 -3.63 1.97 -19.17
N SER A 14 -4.65 2.61 -18.60
CA SER A 14 -5.28 2.15 -17.35
C SER A 14 -5.83 0.74 -17.49
N LEU A 15 -6.49 0.41 -18.61
CA LEU A 15 -7.04 -0.92 -18.85
C LEU A 15 -5.94 -1.99 -18.93
N VAL A 16 -4.83 -1.69 -19.62
CA VAL A 16 -3.66 -2.58 -19.68
C VAL A 16 -3.09 -2.80 -18.27
N LEU A 17 -2.94 -1.74 -17.48
CA LEU A 17 -2.44 -1.84 -16.10
C LEU A 17 -3.38 -2.64 -15.20
N VAL A 18 -4.69 -2.48 -15.34
CA VAL A 18 -5.69 -3.30 -14.63
C VAL A 18 -5.48 -4.77 -14.97
N VAL A 19 -5.42 -5.14 -16.26
CA VAL A 19 -5.23 -6.53 -16.70
C VAL A 19 -3.92 -7.11 -16.16
N LEU A 20 -2.82 -6.39 -16.30
CA LEU A 20 -1.52 -6.82 -15.78
C LEU A 20 -1.56 -6.99 -14.25
N SER A 21 -2.20 -6.06 -13.53
CA SER A 21 -2.33 -6.15 -12.07
C SER A 21 -3.14 -7.36 -11.64
N ILE A 22 -4.21 -7.72 -12.37
CA ILE A 22 -5.02 -8.91 -12.10
C ILE A 22 -4.20 -10.17 -12.35
N ILE A 23 -3.47 -10.25 -13.47
CA ILE A 23 -2.59 -11.38 -13.78
C ILE A 23 -1.55 -11.56 -12.67
N LEU A 24 -0.86 -10.48 -12.27
CA LEU A 24 0.13 -10.52 -11.19
C LEU A 24 -0.50 -10.90 -9.85
N ALA A 25 -1.66 -10.32 -9.50
CA ALA A 25 -2.42 -10.65 -8.30
C ALA A 25 -2.70 -12.16 -8.26
N ILE A 26 -3.24 -12.72 -9.33
CA ILE A 26 -3.53 -14.16 -9.42
C ILE A 26 -2.26 -14.98 -9.23
N GLN A 27 -1.18 -14.67 -9.95
CA GLN A 27 0.08 -15.41 -9.86
C GLN A 27 0.64 -15.44 -8.42
N PHE A 28 0.73 -14.28 -7.75
CA PHE A 28 1.28 -14.19 -6.41
C PHE A 28 0.35 -14.73 -5.32
N LEU A 29 -0.97 -14.61 -5.49
CA LEU A 29 -1.95 -15.20 -4.58
C LEU A 29 -1.99 -16.73 -4.69
N MET A 30 -1.80 -17.28 -5.89
CA MET A 30 -1.81 -18.73 -6.14
C MET A 30 -0.48 -19.43 -5.83
N MET A 31 0.60 -18.70 -5.60
CA MET A 31 1.92 -19.28 -5.29
C MET A 31 1.86 -20.11 -3.98
N LYS A 32 2.33 -21.37 -4.02
CA LYS A 32 2.31 -22.31 -2.89
C LYS A 32 3.71 -22.57 -2.34
N ALA A 33 3.79 -23.06 -1.11
CA ALA A 33 5.05 -23.41 -0.44
C ALA A 33 5.81 -24.56 -1.15
N PRO A 34 7.14 -24.67 -0.99
CA PRO A 34 8.01 -23.82 -0.17
C PRO A 34 8.36 -22.49 -0.87
N LEU A 35 8.35 -21.40 -0.09
CA LEU A 35 8.65 -20.06 -0.57
C LEU A 35 10.03 -19.61 -0.07
N VAL A 36 10.89 -19.14 -0.98
CA VAL A 36 12.26 -18.68 -0.65
C VAL A 36 12.23 -17.43 0.25
N ARG A 37 11.31 -16.49 -0.02
CA ARG A 37 11.16 -15.24 0.74
C ARG A 37 9.71 -15.05 1.19
N PRO A 38 9.27 -15.74 2.25
CA PRO A 38 7.86 -15.76 2.65
C PRO A 38 7.33 -14.39 3.12
N ILE A 39 8.19 -13.55 3.72
CA ILE A 39 7.81 -12.20 4.18
C ILE A 39 7.58 -11.27 2.99
N LEU A 40 8.52 -11.23 2.03
CA LEU A 40 8.35 -10.44 0.81
C LEU A 40 7.11 -10.85 0.00
N ILE A 41 6.88 -12.16 -0.17
CA ILE A 41 5.72 -12.65 -0.93
C ILE A 41 4.41 -12.29 -0.24
N MET A 42 4.36 -12.33 1.10
CA MET A 42 3.19 -11.89 1.86
C MET A 42 2.90 -10.40 1.61
N SER A 43 3.93 -9.56 1.61
CA SER A 43 3.77 -8.13 1.33
C SER A 43 3.29 -7.86 -0.10
N ILE A 44 3.83 -8.59 -1.07
CA ILE A 44 3.37 -8.51 -2.47
C ILE A 44 1.88 -8.81 -2.57
N ARG A 45 1.37 -9.83 -1.86
CA ARG A 45 -0.07 -10.15 -1.84
C ARG A 45 -0.91 -8.99 -1.32
N TYR A 46 -0.51 -8.39 -0.21
CA TYR A 46 -1.21 -7.23 0.36
C TYR A 46 -1.17 -6.01 -0.57
N ALA A 47 0.00 -5.71 -1.14
CA ALA A 47 0.16 -4.61 -2.08
C ALA A 47 -0.70 -4.82 -3.34
N LEU A 48 -0.81 -6.05 -3.85
CA LEU A 48 -1.65 -6.38 -5.01
C LEU A 48 -3.14 -6.19 -4.71
N VAL A 49 -3.61 -6.47 -3.48
CA VAL A 49 -4.98 -6.15 -3.08
C VAL A 49 -5.22 -4.64 -3.06
N SER A 50 -4.30 -3.84 -2.53
CA SER A 50 -4.41 -2.37 -2.57
C SER A 50 -4.39 -1.81 -3.99
N VAL A 51 -3.52 -2.33 -4.85
CA VAL A 51 -3.44 -1.96 -6.27
C VAL A 51 -4.71 -2.33 -7.01
N PHE A 52 -5.31 -3.49 -6.72
CA PHE A 52 -6.60 -3.87 -7.28
C PHE A 52 -7.69 -2.85 -6.94
N ILE A 53 -7.77 -2.40 -5.68
CA ILE A 53 -8.71 -1.35 -5.27
C ILE A 53 -8.42 -0.03 -6.01
N ALA A 54 -7.14 0.38 -6.11
CA ALA A 54 -6.76 1.58 -6.84
C ALA A 54 -7.17 1.54 -8.32
N ASN A 55 -7.01 0.38 -8.96
CA ASN A 55 -7.42 0.14 -10.33
C ASN A 55 -8.95 0.21 -10.49
N LEU A 56 -9.70 -0.37 -9.56
CA LEU A 56 -11.16 -0.24 -9.53
C LEU A 56 -11.59 1.23 -9.42
N THR A 57 -10.92 2.00 -8.57
CA THR A 57 -11.12 3.46 -8.47
C THR A 57 -10.79 4.18 -9.78
N GLY A 58 -9.72 3.80 -10.47
CA GLY A 58 -9.38 4.34 -11.78
C GLY A 58 -10.48 4.10 -12.83
N ILE A 59 -11.08 2.90 -12.83
CA ILE A 59 -12.22 2.58 -13.69
C ILE A 59 -13.42 3.47 -13.35
N ILE A 60 -13.71 3.69 -12.06
CA ILE A 60 -14.80 4.59 -11.64
C ILE A 60 -14.57 6.01 -12.16
N ILE A 61 -13.36 6.55 -12.05
CA ILE A 61 -13.01 7.88 -12.59
C ILE A 61 -13.25 7.94 -14.11
N ILE A 62 -12.87 6.90 -14.85
CA ILE A 62 -13.09 6.84 -16.30
C ILE A 62 -14.59 6.82 -16.63
N ILE A 63 -15.39 6.03 -15.90
CA ILE A 63 -16.84 5.91 -16.12
C ILE A 63 -17.55 7.23 -15.79
N LEU A 64 -17.18 7.88 -14.70
CA LEU A 64 -17.75 9.17 -14.30
C LEU A 64 -17.29 10.32 -15.20
N GLN A 65 -16.19 10.12 -15.94
CA GLN A 65 -15.45 11.18 -16.63
C GLN A 65 -15.07 12.36 -15.72
N ASP A 66 -15.03 12.10 -14.41
CA ASP A 66 -14.70 13.06 -13.36
C ASP A 66 -13.97 12.33 -12.23
N ARG A 67 -13.11 13.06 -11.54
CA ARG A 67 -12.45 12.61 -10.31
C ARG A 67 -13.34 12.78 -9.08
N PHE A 68 -14.37 13.61 -9.16
CA PHE A 68 -15.24 13.92 -8.05
C PHE A 68 -16.53 13.10 -8.06
N ILE A 69 -17.05 12.85 -6.86
CA ILE A 69 -18.39 12.32 -6.62
C ILE A 69 -19.03 13.09 -5.46
N GLY A 70 -20.32 13.35 -5.57
CA GLY A 70 -21.04 14.17 -4.59
C GLY A 70 -20.51 15.61 -4.56
N ALA A 71 -20.38 16.18 -3.36
CA ALA A 71 -19.94 17.56 -3.20
C ALA A 71 -18.41 17.69 -3.30
N GLU A 72 -17.66 16.86 -2.57
CA GLU A 72 -16.22 17.03 -2.35
C GLU A 72 -15.43 15.70 -2.38
N GLY A 73 -16.10 14.57 -2.63
CA GLY A 73 -15.48 13.25 -2.65
C GLY A 73 -14.52 13.12 -3.83
N ASN A 74 -13.22 12.95 -3.58
CA ASN A 74 -12.20 12.89 -4.63
C ASN A 74 -11.55 11.49 -4.73
N PHE A 75 -11.86 10.77 -5.81
CA PHE A 75 -11.33 9.44 -6.07
C PHE A 75 -9.82 9.40 -6.33
N ILE A 76 -9.16 10.52 -6.65
CA ILE A 76 -7.70 10.57 -6.82
C ILE A 76 -6.99 10.17 -5.52
N VAL A 77 -7.53 10.54 -4.36
CA VAL A 77 -6.93 10.17 -3.07
C VAL A 77 -6.91 8.65 -2.90
N LEU A 78 -8.06 8.00 -3.17
CA LEU A 78 -8.21 6.55 -3.09
C LEU A 78 -7.35 5.81 -4.13
N HIS A 79 -7.31 6.32 -5.37
CA HIS A 79 -6.47 5.79 -6.43
C HIS A 79 -4.98 5.88 -6.07
N GLY A 80 -4.53 7.06 -5.62
CA GLY A 80 -3.13 7.29 -5.24
C GLY A 80 -2.69 6.43 -4.06
N ILE A 81 -3.44 6.45 -2.96
CA ILE A 81 -3.06 5.72 -1.73
C ILE A 81 -3.00 4.21 -1.98
N GLY A 82 -3.89 3.64 -2.81
CA GLY A 82 -3.84 2.23 -3.14
C GLY A 82 -2.58 1.83 -3.92
N PHE A 83 -2.09 2.69 -4.82
CA PHE A 83 -0.81 2.46 -5.53
C PHE A 83 0.43 2.65 -4.65
N HIS A 84 0.38 3.56 -3.67
CA HIS A 84 1.48 3.76 -2.73
C HIS A 84 1.80 2.50 -1.92
N ALA A 85 0.85 1.56 -1.79
CA ALA A 85 1.05 0.25 -1.16
C ALA A 85 2.24 -0.54 -1.75
N LEU A 86 2.49 -0.42 -3.07
CA LEU A 86 3.63 -1.08 -3.71
C LEU A 86 4.95 -0.60 -3.12
N ARG A 87 5.08 0.68 -2.78
CA ARG A 87 6.32 1.21 -2.22
C ARG A 87 6.36 0.98 -0.71
N THR A 88 5.26 1.27 -0.02
CA THR A 88 5.22 1.24 1.45
C THR A 88 5.31 -0.17 2.01
N LEU A 89 4.49 -1.10 1.52
CA LEU A 89 4.45 -2.46 2.07
C LEU A 89 5.67 -3.29 1.62
N LEU A 90 6.18 -3.10 0.41
CA LEU A 90 7.38 -3.82 -0.04
C LEU A 90 8.62 -3.34 0.72
N LEU A 91 8.73 -2.03 0.98
CA LEU A 91 9.81 -1.49 1.81
C LEU A 91 9.74 -2.03 3.25
N LEU A 92 8.54 -2.09 3.84
CA LEU A 92 8.32 -2.69 5.15
C LEU A 92 8.82 -4.14 5.21
N ALA A 93 8.42 -4.96 4.24
CA ALA A 93 8.85 -6.36 4.19
C ALA A 93 10.35 -6.49 4.01
N TRP A 94 10.96 -5.63 3.20
CA TRP A 94 12.41 -5.59 3.03
C TRP A 94 13.11 -5.23 4.35
N LEU A 95 12.65 -4.19 5.06
CA LEU A 95 13.18 -3.81 6.37
C LEU A 95 13.01 -4.93 7.40
N LEU A 96 11.84 -5.60 7.40
CA LEU A 96 11.56 -6.72 8.28
C LEU A 96 12.49 -7.90 8.05
N GLU A 97 12.73 -8.29 6.80
CA GLU A 97 13.65 -9.40 6.48
C GLU A 97 15.10 -9.12 6.91
N HIS A 98 15.51 -7.85 6.97
CA HIS A 98 16.84 -7.46 7.46
C HIS A 98 16.85 -7.09 8.95
N SER A 99 15.72 -7.19 9.65
CA SER A 99 15.65 -6.96 11.09
C SER A 99 16.09 -8.20 11.85
N ASN A 100 16.71 -8.02 13.01
CA ASN A 100 17.12 -9.11 13.90
C ASN A 100 15.94 -9.74 14.69
N GLN A 101 14.71 -9.58 14.18
CA GLN A 101 13.49 -10.09 14.81
C GLN A 101 13.24 -11.55 14.43
N GLN A 102 12.59 -12.30 15.31
CA GLN A 102 12.13 -13.66 15.01
C GLN A 102 11.14 -13.66 13.84
N GLN A 103 11.19 -14.69 12.99
CA GLN A 103 10.38 -14.79 11.78
C GLN A 103 8.86 -14.67 12.05
N ASP A 104 8.36 -15.24 13.15
CA ASP A 104 6.95 -15.14 13.52
C ASP A 104 6.54 -13.70 13.86
N ARG A 105 7.43 -12.97 14.54
CA ARG A 105 7.22 -11.56 14.86
C ARG A 105 7.27 -10.70 13.60
N GLN A 106 8.17 -10.99 12.66
CA GLN A 106 8.21 -10.31 11.36
C GLN A 106 6.89 -10.48 10.61
N ARG A 107 6.36 -11.70 10.55
CA ARG A 107 5.05 -11.99 9.93
C ARG A 107 3.92 -11.24 10.61
N LEU A 108 3.87 -11.24 11.95
CA LEU A 108 2.83 -10.55 12.70
C LEU A 108 2.86 -9.04 12.44
N LEU A 109 4.04 -8.41 12.47
CA LEU A 109 4.19 -6.97 12.22
C LEU A 109 3.78 -6.63 10.78
N LEU A 110 4.20 -7.43 9.79
CA LEU A 110 3.80 -7.24 8.40
C LEU A 110 2.28 -7.35 8.23
N HIS A 111 1.65 -8.38 8.81
CA HIS A 111 0.21 -8.57 8.76
C HIS A 111 -0.54 -7.41 9.40
N ALA A 112 -0.16 -7.02 10.61
CA ALA A 112 -0.80 -5.92 11.32
C ALA A 112 -0.70 -4.59 10.56
N GLY A 113 0.50 -4.28 10.02
CA GLY A 113 0.71 -3.08 9.21
C GLY A 113 -0.10 -3.11 7.91
N SER A 114 -0.08 -4.24 7.21
CA SER A 114 -0.79 -4.38 5.93
C SER A 114 -2.32 -4.37 6.09
N ILE A 115 -2.85 -4.94 7.17
CA ILE A 115 -4.28 -4.87 7.51
C ILE A 115 -4.67 -3.45 7.84
N ALA A 116 -3.90 -2.75 8.67
CA ALA A 116 -4.16 -1.35 8.99
C ALA A 116 -4.17 -0.48 7.72
N TRP A 117 -3.24 -0.71 6.80
CA TRP A 117 -3.23 -0.06 5.49
C TRP A 117 -4.51 -0.33 4.69
N LEU A 118 -4.91 -1.59 4.51
CA LEU A 118 -6.12 -1.95 3.77
C LEU A 118 -7.40 -1.40 4.40
N VAL A 119 -7.50 -1.43 5.73
CA VAL A 119 -8.64 -0.87 6.46
C VAL A 119 -8.71 0.65 6.27
N SER A 120 -7.57 1.34 6.24
CA SER A 120 -7.54 2.77 5.95
C SER A 120 -8.06 3.09 4.54
N ILE A 121 -7.68 2.29 3.54
CA ILE A 121 -8.20 2.39 2.17
C ILE A 121 -9.72 2.22 2.17
N LEU A 122 -10.25 1.26 2.92
CA LEU A 122 -11.70 1.03 3.00
C LEU A 122 -12.43 2.24 3.60
N PHE A 123 -11.90 2.83 4.68
CA PHE A 123 -12.50 4.04 5.27
C PHE A 123 -12.44 5.24 4.32
N ILE A 124 -11.32 5.42 3.61
CA ILE A 124 -11.18 6.46 2.58
C ILE A 124 -12.19 6.23 1.46
N ALA A 125 -12.39 4.97 1.04
CA ALA A 125 -13.34 4.62 0.00
C ALA A 125 -14.78 4.92 0.42
N VAL A 126 -15.16 4.60 1.66
CA VAL A 126 -16.49 4.93 2.20
C VAL A 126 -16.69 6.44 2.30
N GLN A 127 -15.74 7.18 2.90
CA GLN A 127 -15.79 8.64 2.99
C GLN A 127 -15.96 9.30 1.60
N THR A 128 -15.15 8.85 0.64
CA THR A 128 -15.19 9.36 -0.74
C THR A 128 -16.49 8.98 -1.43
N GLY A 129 -16.96 7.75 -1.27
CA GLY A 129 -18.22 7.27 -1.87
C GLY A 129 -19.47 7.95 -1.32
N LEU A 130 -19.42 8.47 -0.09
CA LEU A 130 -20.45 9.33 0.48
C LEU A 130 -20.40 10.77 -0.06
N GLY A 131 -19.42 11.10 -0.90
CA GLY A 131 -19.27 12.41 -1.52
C GLY A 131 -18.61 13.47 -0.64
N HIS A 132 -17.95 13.06 0.45
CA HIS A 132 -17.23 13.94 1.36
C HIS A 132 -15.73 13.94 1.09
N SER A 133 -15.06 15.05 1.38
CA SER A 133 -13.60 15.11 1.31
C SER A 133 -12.96 14.22 2.37
N MET A 134 -11.83 13.59 2.03
CA MET A 134 -10.98 12.86 2.99
C MET A 134 -10.31 13.79 4.00
N PHE A 135 -10.22 15.09 3.68
CA PHE A 135 -9.64 16.11 4.55
C PHE A 135 -10.67 16.74 5.50
N GLU A 136 -11.94 16.37 5.38
CA GLU A 136 -12.96 16.75 6.36
C GLU A 136 -12.82 15.91 7.64
N LEU A 137 -13.09 16.53 8.78
CA LEU A 137 -13.01 15.89 10.09
C LEU A 137 -14.28 15.05 10.35
N SER A 138 -14.34 13.87 9.71
CA SER A 138 -15.42 12.90 9.87
C SER A 138 -14.94 11.66 10.64
N LEU A 139 -15.89 10.83 11.07
CA LEU A 139 -15.58 9.54 11.69
C LEU A 139 -14.67 8.68 10.80
N PHE A 140 -14.96 8.58 9.50
CA PHE A 140 -14.17 7.75 8.59
C PHE A 140 -12.78 8.33 8.31
N SER A 141 -12.64 9.65 8.18
CA SER A 141 -11.33 10.30 8.02
C SER A 141 -10.46 10.15 9.27
N ILE A 142 -11.05 10.22 10.47
CA ILE A 142 -10.36 9.99 11.75
C ILE A 142 -9.91 8.52 11.83
N LEU A 143 -10.80 7.57 11.54
CA LEU A 143 -10.47 6.14 11.58
C LEU A 143 -9.39 5.79 10.54
N ALA A 144 -9.46 6.32 9.33
CA ALA A 144 -8.43 6.16 8.31
C ALA A 144 -7.08 6.69 8.81
N SER A 145 -7.08 7.87 9.43
CA SER A 145 -5.88 8.49 9.99
C SER A 145 -5.28 7.65 11.12
N ILE A 146 -6.11 7.13 12.03
CA ILE A 146 -5.66 6.23 13.12
C ILE A 146 -5.03 4.97 12.53
N CYS A 147 -5.63 4.37 11.50
CA CYS A 147 -5.08 3.19 10.83
C CYS A 147 -3.73 3.50 10.15
N LEU A 148 -3.61 4.63 9.46
CA LEU A 148 -2.35 5.05 8.84
C LEU A 148 -1.26 5.37 9.87
N LEU A 149 -1.63 5.98 11.01
CA LEU A 149 -0.72 6.20 12.14
C LEU A 149 -0.27 4.88 12.76
N PHE A 150 -1.19 3.92 12.94
CA PHE A 150 -0.84 2.59 13.44
C PHE A 150 0.13 1.89 12.47
N TRP A 151 -0.12 1.94 11.16
CA TRP A 151 0.81 1.46 10.15
C TRP A 151 2.19 2.14 10.30
N LEU A 152 2.24 3.46 10.35
CA LEU A 152 3.49 4.22 10.46
C LEU A 152 4.27 3.94 11.76
N LEU A 153 3.56 3.77 12.89
CA LEU A 153 4.18 3.42 14.17
C LEU A 153 4.75 2.00 14.18
N ASN A 154 4.15 1.11 13.40
CA ASN A 154 4.66 -0.23 13.20
C ASN A 154 5.98 -0.20 12.40
N GLU A 155 6.06 0.64 11.35
CA GLU A 155 7.29 0.91 10.59
C GLU A 155 8.39 1.54 11.45
N SER A 156 8.07 2.57 12.24
CA SER A 156 9.07 3.34 12.97
C SER A 156 9.76 2.53 14.07
N ARG A 157 9.04 1.59 14.69
CA ARG A 157 9.63 0.61 15.61
C ARG A 157 10.66 -0.29 14.94
N LEU A 158 10.55 -0.50 13.63
CA LEU A 158 11.50 -1.30 12.83
C LEU A 158 12.67 -0.47 12.33
N GLY A 159 12.43 0.76 11.90
CA GLY A 159 13.48 1.70 11.48
C GLY A 159 14.46 2.01 12.62
N CYS A 160 13.97 2.21 13.85
CA CYS A 160 14.83 2.40 15.03
C CYS A 160 15.71 1.17 15.30
N VAL A 161 15.18 -0.05 15.11
CA VAL A 161 15.95 -1.28 15.25
C VAL A 161 17.02 -1.36 14.14
N TYR A 162 16.67 -1.05 12.89
CA TYR A 162 17.61 -1.11 11.77
C TYR A 162 18.79 -0.12 11.90
N VAL A 163 18.53 1.12 12.35
CA VAL A 163 19.58 2.14 12.53
C VAL A 163 20.55 1.78 13.67
N ILE A 164 20.09 1.08 14.70
CA ILE A 164 20.94 0.67 15.83
C ILE A 164 21.92 -0.46 15.44
N PHE A 165 21.56 -1.33 14.49
CA PHE A 165 22.37 -2.52 14.16
C PHE A 165 23.27 -2.39 12.91
N ILE A 166 23.23 -1.26 12.18
CA ILE A 166 24.15 -0.93 11.06
C ILE A 166 25.01 0.30 11.39
N VAL A 167 25.33 0.51 12.66
CA VAL A 167 26.59 1.17 12.99
C VAL A 167 27.52 0.03 13.37
N PRO A 168 28.47 -0.38 12.51
CA PRO A 168 29.48 -1.31 12.93
C PRO A 168 30.25 -0.63 14.06
N ASP A 169 30.33 -1.29 15.22
CA ASP A 169 31.31 -0.95 16.24
C ASP A 169 32.69 -1.07 15.57
N HIS A 170 33.23 0.06 15.12
CA HIS A 170 34.59 0.16 14.58
C HIS A 170 35.62 0.16 15.72
N HIS A 171 35.42 -0.69 16.74
CA HIS A 171 36.36 -0.86 17.83
C HIS A 171 36.36 -2.29 18.34
N THR A 172 37.15 -3.17 17.71
CA THR A 172 37.91 -4.22 18.42
C THR A 172 38.89 -4.92 17.45
N GLY A 173 40.18 -4.90 17.82
CA GLY A 173 41.13 -5.96 17.44
C GLY A 173 42.10 -5.70 16.29
N PHE A 174 42.99 -4.71 16.43
CA PHE A 174 44.26 -4.67 15.68
C PHE A 174 45.42 -4.69 16.68
N PHE A 175 45.70 -5.87 17.23
CA PHE A 175 46.97 -6.27 17.83
C PHE A 175 46.93 -7.79 17.98
N GLU A 176 47.40 -8.50 16.96
CA GLU A 176 48.15 -9.77 17.02
C GLU A 176 48.95 -9.91 15.71
#